data_AF-A0A6H9YKJ1-F1
#
_entry.id   AF-A0A6H9YKJ1-F1
#
_cell.length_a   1.000
_cell.length_b   1.000
_cell.length_c   1.000
_cell.angle_alpha   90.00
_cell.angle_beta   90.00
_cell.angle_gamma   90.00
#
_symmetry.space_group_name_H-M   'P 1'
#
loop_
_entity.id
_entity.type
_entity.pdbx_description
1 polymer ?
#
loop_
_entity_poly.entity_id
_entity_poly.type
_entity_poly.pdbx_seq_one_letter_code
_entity_poly.pdbx_strand_id
1 'polypeptide(L)'
;MTRREIFDPGAVPEAFWRRQEVQHALAHRDVGLVFRLFLNEFDDCTQTQLATLTGHDRSDISAWVSGTRPGQVSDVEVLTRIADSLQIPDQARLLLGLDSAGPVDIDVDLAGPWHDPTE
;
A
#
# COMPACT_ATOMS: atom_id res chain seq x y z
N MET A 1 -19.59 27.33 1.31
CA MET A 1 -19.51 25.90 0.92
C MET A 1 -18.07 25.49 1.10
N THR A 2 -17.81 24.70 2.15
CA THR A 2 -16.47 24.30 2.62
C THR A 2 -15.70 23.60 1.52
N ARG A 3 -14.44 24.03 1.31
CA ARG A 3 -13.47 23.38 0.44
C ARG A 3 -13.43 21.92 0.83
N ARG A 4 -13.78 21.01 -0.08
CA ARG A 4 -13.75 19.57 0.17
C ARG A 4 -12.29 19.20 0.44
N GLU A 5 -11.94 19.00 1.71
CA GLU A 5 -10.59 18.66 2.11
C GLU A 5 -10.25 17.31 1.48
N ILE A 6 -9.18 17.29 0.70
CA ILE A 6 -8.69 16.07 0.08
C ILE A 6 -7.95 15.34 1.19
N PHE A 7 -8.35 14.10 1.45
CA PHE A 7 -7.66 13.27 2.43
C PHE A 7 -6.20 13.08 1.99
N ASP A 8 -5.27 13.35 2.90
CA ASP A 8 -3.83 13.23 2.65
C ASP A 8 -3.33 11.85 3.12
N PRO A 9 -2.99 10.92 2.19
CA PRO A 9 -2.44 9.62 2.56
C PRO A 9 -1.11 9.72 3.31
N GLY A 10 -0.33 10.79 3.12
CA GLY A 10 0.94 11.00 3.81
C GLY A 10 0.76 11.40 5.28
N ALA A 11 -0.44 11.83 5.68
CA ALA A 11 -0.78 12.15 7.06
C ALA A 11 -1.11 10.90 7.91
N VAL A 12 -1.20 9.71 7.29
CA VAL A 12 -1.49 8.45 7.99
C VAL A 12 -0.29 8.07 8.89
N PRO A 13 -0.47 7.99 10.22
CA PRO A 13 0.62 7.68 11.13
C PRO A 13 1.13 6.25 10.94
N GLU A 14 2.45 6.05 11.03
CA GLU A 14 3.05 4.70 10.93
C GLU A 14 2.49 3.71 11.97
N ALA A 15 2.06 4.23 13.14
CA ALA A 15 1.43 3.44 14.18
C ALA A 15 0.15 2.70 13.70
N PHE A 16 -0.60 3.28 12.76
CA PHE A 16 -1.76 2.62 12.15
C PHE A 16 -1.32 1.37 11.36
N TRP A 17 -0.30 1.51 10.49
CA TRP A 17 0.24 0.41 9.69
C TRP A 17 0.89 -0.70 10.53
N ARG A 18 1.30 -0.39 11.77
CA ARG A 18 1.85 -1.34 12.73
C ARG A 18 0.81 -2.09 13.57
N ARG A 19 -0.48 -1.75 13.49
CA ARG A 19 -1.54 -2.46 14.22
C ARG A 19 -1.63 -3.91 13.76
N GLN A 20 -1.83 -4.83 14.69
CA GLN A 20 -1.86 -6.26 14.41
C GLN A 20 -2.91 -6.64 13.35
N GLU A 21 -4.10 -6.04 13.43
CA GLU A 21 -5.18 -6.22 12.46
C GLU A 21 -4.82 -5.72 11.05
N VAL A 22 -4.13 -4.58 10.95
CA VAL A 22 -3.66 -4.01 9.68
C VAL A 22 -2.56 -4.90 9.10
N GLN A 23 -1.58 -5.30 9.90
CA GLN A 23 -0.52 -6.22 9.47
C GLN A 23 -1.07 -7.56 9.00
N HIS A 24 -2.07 -8.10 9.70
CA HIS A 24 -2.75 -9.33 9.30
C HIS A 24 -3.46 -9.16 7.94
N ALA A 25 -4.16 -8.05 7.73
CA ALA A 25 -4.82 -7.75 6.47
C ALA A 25 -3.80 -7.64 5.31
N LEU A 26 -2.69 -6.92 5.54
CA LEU A 26 -1.61 -6.77 4.56
C LEU A 26 -0.96 -8.12 4.22
N ALA A 27 -0.63 -8.95 5.22
CA ALA A 27 -0.04 -10.26 5.02
C ALA A 27 -0.93 -11.22 4.19
N HIS A 28 -2.25 -11.09 4.33
CA HIS A 28 -3.22 -11.87 3.56
C HIS A 28 -3.63 -11.19 2.24
N ARG A 29 -3.03 -10.03 1.90
CA ARG A 29 -3.41 -9.20 0.75
C ARG A 29 -4.90 -8.89 0.71
N ASP A 30 -5.53 -8.78 1.87
CA ASP A 30 -6.95 -8.48 2.04
C ASP A 30 -7.16 -6.96 2.01
N VAL A 31 -7.20 -6.42 0.80
CA VAL A 31 -7.40 -5.00 0.53
C VAL A 31 -8.75 -4.51 1.07
N GLY A 32 -9.77 -5.37 1.05
CA GLY A 32 -11.08 -5.03 1.59
C GLY A 32 -11.04 -4.79 3.10
N LEU A 33 -10.31 -5.64 3.83
CA LEU A 33 -10.08 -5.43 5.25
C LEU A 33 -9.23 -4.19 5.51
N VAL A 34 -8.15 -3.97 4.75
CA VAL A 34 -7.33 -2.74 4.87
C VAL A 34 -8.20 -1.49 4.71
N PHE A 35 -9.03 -1.41 3.67
CA PHE A 35 -9.90 -0.25 3.45
C PHE A 35 -10.96 -0.08 4.54
N ARG A 36 -11.49 -1.18 5.08
CA ARG A 36 -12.43 -1.10 6.20
C ARG A 36 -11.79 -0.51 7.44
N LEU A 37 -10.57 -0.96 7.79
CA LEU A 37 -9.82 -0.44 8.93
C LEU A 37 -9.43 1.02 8.73
N PHE A 38 -9.05 1.36 7.50
CA PHE A 38 -8.72 2.73 7.11
C PHE A 38 -9.91 3.68 7.28
N LEU A 39 -11.08 3.31 6.74
CA LEU A 39 -12.30 4.12 6.84
C LEU A 39 -12.85 4.20 8.28
N ASN A 40 -12.49 3.25 9.14
CA ASN A 40 -12.88 3.27 10.55
C ASN A 40 -11.99 4.23 11.37
N GLU A 41 -10.70 4.28 11.06
CA GLU A 41 -9.74 5.12 11.77
C GLU A 41 -9.78 6.58 11.31
N PHE A 42 -10.06 6.82 10.03
CA PHE A 42 -10.00 8.15 9.42
C PHE A 42 -11.38 8.61 8.95
N ASP A 43 -12.15 9.25 9.83
CA ASP A 43 -13.50 9.77 9.52
C ASP A 43 -13.50 10.79 8.36
N ASP A 44 -12.39 11.51 8.18
CA ASP A 44 -12.21 12.47 7.08
C ASP A 44 -11.94 11.78 5.72
N CYS A 45 -11.71 10.46 5.72
CA CYS A 45 -11.55 9.64 4.52
C CYS A 45 -12.86 8.94 4.15
N THR A 46 -13.34 9.18 2.93
CA THR A 46 -14.55 8.56 2.39
C THR A 46 -14.22 7.47 1.37
N GLN A 47 -15.14 6.52 1.16
CA GLN A 47 -15.03 5.52 0.09
C GLN A 47 -14.81 6.13 -1.30
N THR A 48 -15.33 7.35 -1.53
CA THR A 48 -15.14 8.06 -2.80
C THR A 48 -13.73 8.62 -2.93
N GLN A 49 -13.12 9.10 -1.83
CA GLN A 49 -11.72 9.52 -1.83
C GLN A 49 -10.81 8.31 -2.02
N LEU A 50 -11.04 7.20 -1.33
CA LEU A 50 -10.28 5.96 -1.55
C LEU A 50 -10.35 5.51 -3.01
N ALA A 51 -11.55 5.43 -3.58
CA ALA A 51 -11.77 5.11 -4.99
C ALA A 51 -10.93 6.02 -5.92
N THR A 52 -10.90 7.32 -5.62
CA THR A 52 -10.13 8.31 -6.40
C THR A 52 -8.62 8.10 -6.23
N LEU A 53 -8.14 7.90 -5.00
CA LEU A 53 -6.72 7.72 -4.68
C LEU A 53 -6.17 6.46 -5.34
N THR A 54 -6.86 5.33 -5.21
CA THR A 54 -6.43 4.04 -5.75
C THR A 54 -6.83 3.84 -7.22
N GLY A 55 -7.63 4.75 -7.77
CA GLY A 55 -8.21 4.70 -9.10
C GLY A 55 -9.05 3.44 -9.36
N HIS A 56 -9.90 3.12 -8.39
CA HIS A 56 -10.97 2.14 -8.48
C HIS A 56 -12.33 2.84 -8.55
N ASP A 57 -13.38 2.12 -8.93
CA ASP A 57 -14.74 2.63 -8.81
C ASP A 57 -15.20 2.60 -7.35
N ARG A 58 -16.00 3.59 -6.93
CA ARG A 58 -16.60 3.62 -5.59
C ARG A 58 -17.41 2.35 -5.30
N SER A 59 -18.04 1.78 -6.32
CA SER A 59 -18.80 0.54 -6.21
C SER A 59 -17.91 -0.66 -5.86
N ASP A 60 -16.69 -0.73 -6.41
CA ASP A 60 -15.71 -1.76 -6.05
C ASP A 60 -15.23 -1.60 -4.61
N ILE A 61 -14.89 -0.37 -4.20
CA ILE A 61 -14.51 -0.08 -2.81
C ILE A 61 -15.63 -0.51 -1.85
N SER A 62 -16.88 -0.15 -2.16
CA SER A 62 -18.04 -0.55 -1.37
C SER A 62 -18.17 -2.07 -1.29
N ALA A 63 -18.07 -2.78 -2.42
CA ALA A 63 -18.19 -4.24 -2.47
C ALA A 63 -17.09 -4.97 -1.67
N TRP A 64 -15.86 -4.42 -1.66
CA TRP A 64 -14.77 -4.93 -0.83
C TRP A 64 -15.01 -4.65 0.66
N VAL A 65 -15.38 -3.41 1.01
CA VAL A 65 -15.62 -3.01 2.39
C VAL A 65 -16.84 -3.73 2.99
N SER A 66 -17.90 -3.96 2.21
CA SER A 66 -19.07 -4.73 2.62
C SER A 66 -18.83 -6.24 2.67
N GLY A 67 -17.73 -6.73 2.09
CA GLY A 67 -17.43 -8.15 1.96
C GLY A 67 -18.29 -8.87 0.91
N THR A 68 -19.00 -8.14 0.05
CA THR A 68 -19.77 -8.72 -1.06
C THR A 68 -18.86 -9.25 -2.18
N ARG A 69 -17.66 -8.66 -2.32
CA ARG A 69 -16.60 -9.13 -3.21
C ARG A 69 -15.40 -9.58 -2.36
N PRO A 70 -14.70 -10.68 -2.71
CA PRO A 70 -13.45 -11.04 -2.04
C PRO A 70 -12.45 -9.88 -2.13
N GLY A 71 -11.94 -9.45 -0.97
CA GLY A 71 -10.95 -8.38 -0.84
C GLY A 71 -9.51 -8.83 -1.07
N GLN A 72 -9.28 -10.14 -1.24
CA GLN A 72 -7.97 -10.69 -1.58
C GLN A 72 -7.57 -10.32 -3.01
N VAL A 73 -6.49 -9.55 -3.12
CA VAL A 73 -5.92 -9.16 -4.40
C VAL A 73 -4.60 -9.92 -4.60
N SER A 74 -4.55 -10.78 -5.62
CA SER A 74 -3.34 -11.54 -5.95
C SER A 74 -2.40 -10.78 -6.89
N ASP A 75 -2.92 -9.77 -7.59
CA ASP A 75 -2.22 -9.04 -8.63
C ASP A 75 -1.25 -8.01 -8.03
N VAL A 76 0.05 -8.22 -8.26
CA VAL A 76 1.13 -7.41 -7.69
C VAL A 76 1.09 -5.97 -8.22
N GLU A 77 0.65 -5.74 -9.46
CA GLU A 77 0.56 -4.38 -10.01
C GLU A 77 -0.55 -3.60 -9.32
N VAL A 78 -1.68 -4.26 -9.02
CA VAL A 78 -2.79 -3.64 -8.28
C VAL A 78 -2.36 -3.34 -6.83
N LEU A 79 -1.67 -4.27 -6.17
CA LEU A 79 -1.14 -4.06 -4.83
C LEU A 79 -0.13 -2.91 -4.77
N THR A 80 0.80 -2.86 -5.73
CA THR A 80 1.79 -1.78 -5.87
C THR A 80 1.10 -0.44 -6.03
N ARG A 81 0.13 -0.35 -6.95
CA ARG A 81 -0.64 0.88 -7.17
C ARG A 81 -1.35 1.35 -5.90
N ILE A 82 -2.02 0.45 -5.18
CA ILE A 82 -2.68 0.80 -3.92
C ILE A 82 -1.67 1.27 -2.88
N ALA A 83 -0.52 0.59 -2.78
CA ALA A 83 0.52 0.94 -1.83
C ALA A 83 1.13 2.31 -2.12
N ASP A 84 1.36 2.65 -3.39
CA ASP A 84 1.86 3.96 -3.80
C ASP A 84 0.80 5.05 -3.59
N SER A 85 -0.44 4.80 -3.99
CA SER A 85 -1.57 5.74 -3.82
C SER A 85 -1.87 6.08 -2.36
N LEU A 86 -1.69 5.12 -1.45
CA LEU A 86 -1.91 5.30 -0.01
C LEU A 86 -0.61 5.62 0.75
N GLN A 87 0.51 5.79 0.05
CA GLN A 87 1.83 6.04 0.63
C GLN A 87 2.16 5.06 1.78
N ILE A 88 1.89 3.78 1.54
CA ILE A 88 2.14 2.71 2.52
C ILE A 88 3.64 2.63 2.83
N PRO A 89 4.04 2.65 4.11
CA PRO A 89 5.45 2.60 4.50
C PRO A 89 6.10 1.25 4.14
N ASP A 90 7.41 1.25 3.93
CA ASP A 90 8.17 0.08 3.46
C ASP A 90 7.90 -1.20 4.26
N GLN A 91 7.86 -1.11 5.58
CA GLN A 91 7.57 -2.25 6.44
C GLN A 91 6.21 -2.89 6.15
N ALA A 92 5.21 -2.09 5.79
CA ALA A 92 3.88 -2.57 5.41
C ALA A 92 3.83 -3.05 3.94
N ARG A 93 4.65 -2.49 3.05
CA ARG A 93 4.82 -2.99 1.67
C ARG A 93 5.40 -4.40 1.65
N LEU A 94 6.38 -4.68 2.51
CA LEU A 94 6.96 -6.01 2.67
C LEU A 94 5.90 -7.05 3.07
N LEU A 95 4.92 -6.68 3.90
CA LEU A 95 3.82 -7.57 4.28
C LEU A 95 2.89 -7.91 3.11
N LEU A 96 2.70 -6.99 2.16
CA LEU A 96 1.98 -7.26 0.92
C LEU A 96 2.77 -8.19 -0.03
N GLY A 97 4.04 -8.46 0.27
CA GLY A 97 4.99 -9.11 -0.61
C GLY A 97 5.46 -8.19 -1.74
N LEU A 98 5.47 -6.87 -1.49
CA LEU A 98 6.02 -5.86 -2.38
C LEU A 98 7.42 -5.46 -1.92
N ASP A 99 8.22 -4.92 -2.83
CA ASP A 99 9.48 -4.28 -2.47
C ASP A 99 9.23 -2.95 -1.73
N SER A 100 10.25 -2.49 -1.01
CA SER A 100 10.32 -1.12 -0.50
C SER A 100 10.12 -0.10 -1.63
N ALA A 101 9.49 1.04 -1.33
CA ALA A 101 9.32 2.14 -2.26
C ALA A 101 10.62 2.94 -2.47
N GLY A 102 11.65 2.69 -1.66
CA GLY A 102 12.97 3.31 -1.80
C GLY A 102 13.77 2.72 -2.95
N PRO A 103 14.70 3.48 -3.56
CA PRO A 103 15.67 2.88 -4.46
C PRO A 103 16.42 1.79 -3.70
N VAL A 104 16.43 0.58 -4.26
CA VAL A 104 17.47 -0.38 -3.95
C VAL A 104 18.80 0.27 -4.33
N ASP A 105 19.42 0.96 -3.38
CA ASP A 105 20.83 1.34 -3.44
C ASP A 105 21.62 0.05 -3.26
N ILE A 106 21.55 -0.82 -4.26
CA ILE A 106 22.61 -1.77 -4.51
C ILE A 106 23.78 -0.95 -5.01
N ASP A 107 24.53 -0.38 -4.07
CA ASP A 107 25.96 -0.13 -4.24
C ASP A 107 26.61 -1.50 -4.44
N VAL A 108 26.44 -2.03 -5.66
CA VAL A 108 27.13 -3.22 -6.10
C VAL A 108 28.55 -2.75 -6.39
N ASP A 109 29.36 -2.73 -5.34
CA ASP A 109 30.82 -2.72 -5.47
C ASP A 109 31.25 -4.07 -6.08
N LEU A 110 30.90 -4.28 -7.35
CA LEU A 110 31.43 -5.36 -8.20
C LEU A 110 32.69 -4.91 -8.96
N ALA A 111 33.26 -3.77 -8.59
CA ALA A 111 34.55 -3.32 -9.09
C ALA A 111 35.71 -3.79 -8.19
N GLY A 112 35.71 -5.08 -7.81
CA GLY A 112 36.97 -5.74 -7.53
C GLY A 112 37.77 -5.83 -8.83
N PRO A 113 39.03 -5.36 -8.90
CA PRO A 113 39.77 -5.29 -10.14
C PRO A 113 39.92 -6.68 -10.74
N TRP A 114 39.51 -6.83 -12.01
CA TRP A 114 39.88 -7.95 -12.86
C TRP A 114 41.40 -8.12 -12.77
N HIS A 115 41.86 -9.12 -12.02
CA HIS A 115 43.21 -9.63 -12.17
C HIS A 115 43.20 -10.46 -13.44
N ASP A 116 43.82 -9.92 -14.49
CA ASP A 116 44.25 -10.65 -15.67
C ASP A 116 45.52 -11.44 -15.28
N PRO A 117 45.49 -12.78 -15.19
CA PRO A 117 46.72 -13.54 -15.19
C PRO A 117 47.19 -13.67 -16.65
N THR A 118 48.18 -12.87 -16.99
CA THR A 118 49.00 -13.07 -18.18
C THR A 118 49.76 -14.38 -18.02
N GLU A 119 49.43 -15.39 -18.83
CA GLU A 119 50.33 -16.47 -19.27
C GLU A 119 50.05 -16.83 -20.74
#